data_AF-A0A920JML2-F1
#
_entry.id   AF-A0A920JML2-F1
#
_cell.length_a   1.000
_cell.length_b   1.000
_cell.length_c   1.000
_cell.angle_alpha   90.00
_cell.angle_beta   90.00
_cell.angle_gamma   90.00
#
_symmetry.space_group_name_H-M   'P 1'
#
loop_
_entity.id
_entity.type
_entity.pdbx_description
1 polymer ?
#
loop_
_entity_poly.entity_id
_entity_poly.type
_entity_poly.pdbx_seq_one_letter_code
_entity_poly.pdbx_strand_id
1 'polypeptide(L)'
;MIKIIKLFLPGFKSFKTIKKEIENTSMSRERFIDFLKVVGLLMVIFNTTYLIRFNDSFGEYQIYNLSFDDSLKTSYTWFTVGMALFFFSVGFTNKIAWYSNVGRDGSQWKFLTDRVNALLGPVIVWIFVITISLNIIQEQQMYPCILQAKMMGLFH
;
A
#
# COMPACT_ATOMS: atom_id res chain seq x y z
N MET A 1 -28.25 -15.94 -5.05
CA MET A 1 -27.17 -15.76 -4.04
C MET A 1 -26.18 -16.94 -3.99
N ILE A 2 -26.62 -18.19 -3.83
CA ILE A 2 -25.75 -19.38 -3.68
C ILE A 2 -24.80 -19.66 -4.89
N LYS A 3 -25.19 -19.33 -6.12
CA LYS A 3 -24.33 -19.52 -7.32
C LYS A 3 -23.16 -18.54 -7.42
N ILE A 4 -23.31 -17.30 -6.93
CA ILE A 4 -22.25 -16.28 -6.92
C ILE A 4 -21.17 -16.67 -5.90
N ILE A 5 -21.57 -17.23 -4.76
CA ILE A 5 -20.65 -17.72 -3.74
C ILE A 5 -19.72 -18.81 -4.31
N LYS A 6 -20.21 -19.69 -5.19
CA LYS A 6 -19.37 -20.70 -5.88
C LYS A 6 -18.40 -20.12 -6.92
N LEU A 7 -18.60 -18.89 -7.37
CA LEU A 7 -17.68 -18.19 -8.28
C LEU A 7 -16.46 -17.65 -7.53
N PHE A 8 -16.66 -17.19 -6.28
CA PHE A 8 -15.60 -16.62 -5.44
C PHE A 8 -14.98 -17.61 -4.47
N LEU A 9 -15.71 -18.65 -4.06
CA LEU A 9 -15.22 -19.72 -3.18
C LEU A 9 -15.13 -21.02 -3.98
N PRO A 10 -13.94 -21.35 -4.53
CA PRO A 10 -13.74 -22.62 -5.22
C PRO A 10 -14.08 -23.78 -4.27
N GLY A 11 -14.85 -24.75 -4.76
CA GLY A 11 -15.23 -25.92 -3.96
C GLY A 11 -14.02 -26.79 -3.59
N PHE A 12 -14.17 -27.63 -2.56
CA PHE A 12 -13.10 -28.55 -2.09
C PHE A 12 -12.46 -29.41 -3.20
N LYS A 13 -13.19 -29.72 -4.28
CA LYS A 13 -12.62 -30.41 -5.46
C LYS A 13 -11.59 -29.56 -6.21
N SER A 14 -11.80 -28.24 -6.33
CA SER A 14 -10.83 -27.33 -6.96
C SER A 14 -9.54 -27.22 -6.16
N PHE A 15 -9.61 -27.26 -4.82
CA PHE A 15 -8.40 -27.31 -3.99
C PHE A 15 -7.53 -28.54 -4.25
N LYS A 16 -8.14 -29.71 -4.53
CA LYS A 16 -7.40 -30.92 -4.89
C LYS A 16 -6.70 -30.79 -6.24
N THR A 17 -7.35 -30.16 -7.21
CA THR A 17 -6.75 -29.87 -8.53
C THR A 17 -5.59 -28.88 -8.41
N ILE A 18 -5.77 -27.81 -7.64
CA ILE A 18 -4.72 -26.82 -7.35
C ILE A 18 -3.53 -27.51 -6.67
N LYS A 19 -3.75 -28.36 -5.67
CA LYS A 19 -2.67 -29.11 -5.00
C LYS A 19 -1.89 -29.99 -5.98
N LYS A 20 -2.59 -30.67 -6.90
CA LYS A 20 -1.97 -31.50 -7.93
C LYS A 20 -1.17 -30.67 -8.94
N GLU A 21 -1.63 -29.48 -9.32
CA GLU A 21 -0.88 -28.56 -10.18
C GLU A 21 0.35 -27.97 -9.47
N ILE A 22 0.23 -27.64 -8.18
CA ILE A 22 1.33 -27.18 -7.32
C ILE A 22 2.46 -28.23 -7.22
N GLU A 23 2.11 -29.52 -7.13
CA GLU A 23 3.08 -30.62 -7.06
C GLU A 23 3.78 -30.86 -8.41
N ASN A 24 3.09 -30.63 -9.53
CA ASN A 24 3.64 -30.80 -10.88
C ASN A 24 4.39 -29.58 -11.41
N THR A 25 4.29 -28.43 -10.73
CA THR A 25 5.03 -27.22 -11.09
C THR A 25 6.37 -27.26 -10.37
N SER A 26 7.49 -27.25 -11.11
CA SER A 26 8.83 -27.11 -10.52
C SER A 26 8.89 -25.92 -9.55
N MET A 27 9.79 -25.97 -8.55
CA MET A 27 10.06 -24.84 -7.64
C MET A 27 10.63 -23.66 -8.44
N SER A 28 9.75 -22.94 -9.13
CA SER A 28 10.08 -21.80 -9.96
C SER A 28 10.23 -20.57 -9.07
N ARG A 29 11.07 -19.64 -9.53
CA ARG A 29 11.28 -18.32 -8.90
C ARG A 29 9.97 -17.56 -8.68
N GLU A 30 8.95 -17.83 -9.48
CA GLU A 30 7.63 -17.18 -9.42
C GLU A 30 6.85 -17.58 -8.16
N ARG A 31 6.87 -18.87 -7.79
CA ARG A 31 6.19 -19.35 -6.56
C ARG A 31 6.76 -18.75 -5.27
N PHE A 32 8.07 -18.53 -5.21
CA PHE A 32 8.70 -17.88 -4.07
C PHE A 32 8.24 -16.42 -3.90
N ILE A 33 7.99 -15.75 -5.02
CA ILE A 33 7.59 -14.33 -5.02
C ILE A 33 6.11 -14.19 -4.71
N ASP A 34 5.27 -15.10 -5.21
CA ASP A 34 3.88 -15.17 -4.79
C ASP A 34 3.77 -15.49 -3.29
N PHE A 35 4.61 -16.39 -2.76
CA PHE A 35 4.69 -16.64 -1.32
C PHE A 35 5.06 -15.38 -0.53
N LEU A 36 6.08 -14.63 -0.95
CA LEU A 36 6.47 -13.38 -0.29
C LEU A 36 5.38 -12.32 -0.32
N LYS A 37 4.65 -12.19 -1.44
CA LYS A 37 3.50 -11.29 -1.54
C LYS A 37 2.40 -11.66 -0.56
N VAL A 38 2.10 -12.96 -0.41
CA VAL A 38 1.12 -13.46 0.57
C VAL A 38 1.58 -13.16 2.00
N VAL A 39 2.87 -13.36 2.30
CA VAL A 39 3.44 -13.00 3.62
C VAL A 39 3.35 -11.50 3.89
N GLY A 40 3.67 -10.67 2.90
CA GLY A 40 3.54 -9.21 3.00
C GLY A 40 2.08 -8.78 3.25
N LEU A 41 1.12 -9.39 2.54
CA LEU A 41 -0.31 -9.12 2.75
C LEU A 41 -0.77 -9.56 4.15
N LEU A 42 -0.29 -10.70 4.63
CA LEU A 42 -0.57 -11.16 5.99
C LEU A 42 -0.03 -10.18 7.04
N MET A 43 1.19 -9.64 6.87
CA MET A 43 1.72 -8.60 7.75
C MET A 43 0.83 -7.36 7.81
N VAL A 44 0.28 -6.92 6.66
CA VAL A 44 -0.67 -5.80 6.62
C VAL A 44 -1.97 -6.11 7.35
N ILE A 45 -2.52 -7.31 7.16
CA ILE A 45 -3.73 -7.76 7.86
C ILE A 45 -3.50 -7.77 9.38
N PHE A 46 -2.40 -8.37 9.85
CA PHE A 46 -2.04 -8.41 11.26
C PHE A 46 -1.80 -7.02 11.85
N ASN A 47 -1.16 -6.14 11.10
CA ASN A 47 -0.95 -4.76 11.54
C ASN A 47 -2.29 -4.03 11.73
N THR A 48 -3.19 -4.16 10.75
CA THR A 48 -4.50 -3.51 10.76
C THR A 48 -5.37 -4.01 11.92
N THR A 49 -5.40 -5.32 12.17
CA THR A 49 -6.18 -5.89 13.29
C THR A 49 -5.59 -5.54 14.65
N TYR A 50 -4.28 -5.31 14.74
CA TYR A 50 -3.62 -4.94 15.99
C TYR A 50 -3.77 -3.45 16.35
N LEU A 51 -3.76 -2.56 15.35
CA LEU A 51 -3.73 -1.11 15.57
C LEU A 51 -5.10 -0.45 15.57
N ILE A 52 -6.09 -1.02 14.89
CA ILE A 52 -7.44 -0.47 14.87
C ILE A 52 -8.19 -0.96 16.11
N ARG A 53 -8.66 0.00 16.92
CA ARG A 53 -9.60 -0.26 18.03
C ARG A 53 -10.92 0.42 17.80
N PHE A 54 -11.98 -0.28 18.16
CA PHE A 54 -13.33 0.24 18.20
C PHE A 54 -13.65 0.56 19.66
N ASN A 55 -14.01 1.81 19.93
CA ASN A 55 -14.62 2.18 21.20
C ASN A 55 -16.09 2.52 20.94
N ASP A 56 -16.97 1.98 21.78
CA ASP A 56 -18.38 2.31 21.76
C ASP A 56 -18.64 3.32 22.87
N SER A 57 -19.10 4.51 22.50
CA SER A 57 -19.54 5.52 23.45
C SER A 57 -20.90 6.01 23.03
N PHE A 58 -21.93 5.61 23.80
CA PHE A 58 -23.30 6.11 23.70
C PHE A 58 -23.89 6.18 22.28
N GLY A 59 -23.61 5.17 21.43
CA GLY A 59 -24.19 5.04 20.10
C GLY A 59 -23.34 5.60 18.95
N GLU A 60 -22.16 6.16 19.22
CA GLU A 60 -21.18 6.52 18.19
C GLU A 60 -20.01 5.51 18.17
N TYR A 61 -19.77 4.91 17.01
CA TYR A 61 -18.60 4.06 16.78
C TYR A 61 -17.38 4.94 16.50
N GLN A 62 -16.51 5.06 17.49
CA GLN A 62 -15.25 5.77 17.32
C GLN A 62 -14.15 4.79 16.95
N ILE A 63 -13.60 4.96 15.75
CA ILE A 63 -12.51 4.14 15.20
C ILE A 63 -11.19 4.86 15.50
N TYR A 64 -10.37 4.24 16.34
CA TYR A 64 -9.07 4.77 16.74
C TYR A 64 -7.94 3.96 16.11
N ASN A 65 -6.94 4.66 15.57
CA ASN A 65 -5.69 4.04 15.15
C ASN A 65 -4.60 4.39 16.17
N LEU A 66 -4.18 3.37 16.92
CA LEU A 66 -3.19 3.48 17.99
C LEU A 66 -1.79 3.93 17.51
N SER A 67 -1.54 3.93 16.20
CA SER A 67 -0.29 4.35 15.58
C SER A 67 -0.04 5.87 15.68
N PHE A 68 -1.09 6.67 15.86
CA PHE A 68 -0.95 8.13 15.97
C PHE A 68 -0.55 8.61 17.37
N ASP A 69 -0.87 7.83 18.40
CA ASP A 69 -0.66 8.23 19.80
C ASP A 69 0.67 7.74 20.38
N ASP A 70 1.31 6.74 19.75
CA ASP A 70 2.48 6.05 20.30
C ASP A 70 3.55 5.81 19.23
N SER A 71 4.72 6.43 19.41
CA SER A 71 5.87 6.36 18.51
C SER A 71 6.37 4.92 18.25
N LEU A 72 6.25 4.01 19.24
CA LEU A 72 6.61 2.61 19.05
C LEU A 72 5.65 1.90 18.10
N LYS A 73 4.35 2.20 18.20
CA LYS A 73 3.31 1.67 17.31
C LYS A 73 3.40 2.28 15.91
N THR A 74 3.80 3.55 15.79
CA THR A 74 4.14 4.17 14.50
C THR A 74 5.28 3.43 13.82
N SER A 75 6.36 3.15 14.55
CA SER A 75 7.54 2.45 14.02
C SER A 75 7.21 1.02 13.61
N TYR A 76 6.39 0.32 14.40
CA TYR A 76 5.85 -1.00 14.07
C TYR A 76 5.06 -0.97 12.75
N THR A 77 4.19 0.03 12.56
CA THR A 77 3.42 0.22 11.32
C THR A 77 4.32 0.39 10.10
N TRP A 78 5.38 1.19 10.23
CA TRP A 78 6.36 1.38 9.16
C TRP A 78 7.04 0.07 8.75
N PHE A 79 7.35 -0.80 9.71
CA PHE A 79 7.97 -2.09 9.41
C PHE A 79 6.97 -3.08 8.78
N THR A 80 5.78 -3.23 9.38
CA THR A 80 4.83 -4.26 8.95
C THR A 80 3.99 -3.89 7.74
N VAL A 81 3.80 -2.60 7.46
CA VAL A 81 3.02 -2.12 6.31
C VAL A 81 3.94 -1.47 5.29
N GLY A 82 4.69 -0.45 5.69
CA GLY A 82 5.55 0.33 4.79
C GLY A 82 6.62 -0.52 4.12
N MET A 83 7.52 -1.10 4.92
CA MET A 83 8.60 -1.95 4.41
C MET A 83 8.06 -3.24 3.78
N ALA A 84 7.05 -3.87 4.38
CA ALA A 84 6.47 -5.10 3.83
C ALA A 84 5.92 -4.89 2.41
N LEU A 85 5.13 -3.84 2.18
CA LEU A 85 4.60 -3.54 0.85
C LEU A 85 5.71 -3.13 -0.12
N PHE A 86 6.65 -2.30 0.32
CA PHE A 86 7.72 -1.81 -0.54
C PHE A 86 8.66 -2.93 -0.99
N PHE A 87 9.14 -3.76 -0.06
CA PHE A 87 10.09 -4.83 -0.37
C PHE A 87 9.41 -6.06 -0.96
N PHE A 88 8.31 -6.56 -0.37
CA PHE A 88 7.70 -7.82 -0.82
C PHE A 88 6.84 -7.67 -2.07
N SER A 89 6.14 -6.54 -2.25
CA SER A 89 5.30 -6.33 -3.44
C SER A 89 6.09 -5.73 -4.60
N VAL A 90 6.79 -4.62 -4.37
CA VAL A 90 7.44 -3.84 -5.43
C VAL A 90 8.86 -4.32 -5.72
N GLY A 91 9.67 -4.57 -4.68
CA GLY A 91 11.07 -4.96 -4.82
C GLY A 91 11.30 -6.27 -5.61
N PHE A 92 10.56 -7.32 -5.28
CA PHE A 92 10.72 -8.62 -5.96
C PHE A 92 10.17 -8.62 -7.40
N THR A 93 9.08 -7.89 -7.63
CA THR A 93 8.51 -7.73 -8.99
C THR A 93 9.51 -7.05 -9.92
N ASN A 94 10.22 -6.02 -9.44
CA ASN A 94 11.29 -5.36 -10.19
C ASN A 94 12.49 -6.28 -10.44
N LYS A 95 12.88 -7.11 -9.46
CA LYS A 95 13.96 -8.09 -9.62
C LYS A 95 13.63 -9.16 -10.67
N ILE A 96 12.41 -9.69 -10.71
CA ILE A 96 12.01 -10.67 -11.76
C ILE A 96 12.13 -10.03 -13.14
N ALA A 97 11.58 -8.84 -13.29
CA ALA A 97 11.54 -8.15 -14.56
C ALA A 97 12.97 -7.83 -15.06
N TRP A 98 13.90 -7.53 -14.15
CA TRP A 98 15.32 -7.36 -14.46
C TRP A 98 15.94 -8.64 -15.03
N TYR A 99 15.77 -9.76 -14.34
CA TYR A 99 16.33 -11.04 -14.79
C TYR A 99 15.72 -11.53 -16.11
N SER A 100 14.43 -11.25 -16.35
CA SER A 100 13.77 -11.57 -17.62
C SER A 100 14.33 -10.74 -18.79
N ASN A 101 14.65 -9.47 -18.57
CA ASN A 101 15.24 -8.62 -19.61
C ASN A 101 16.74 -8.90 -19.84
N VAL A 102 17.51 -9.12 -18.78
CA VAL A 102 18.95 -9.45 -18.91
C VAL A 102 19.15 -10.84 -19.51
N GLY A 103 18.25 -11.78 -19.28
CA GLY A 103 18.27 -13.11 -19.91
C GLY A 103 17.95 -13.14 -21.41
N ARG A 104 17.57 -11.99 -22.01
CA ARG A 104 17.26 -11.84 -23.45
C ARG A 104 18.19 -10.84 -24.15
N ASP A 105 19.39 -10.62 -23.61
CA ASP A 105 20.36 -9.62 -24.11
C ASP A 105 19.85 -8.17 -24.12
N GLY A 106 18.83 -7.86 -23.29
CA GLY A 106 18.30 -6.52 -23.16
C GLY A 106 19.26 -5.59 -22.42
N SER A 107 19.45 -4.36 -22.94
CA SER A 107 20.25 -3.33 -22.26
C SER A 107 19.74 -3.06 -20.84
N GLN A 108 20.62 -3.25 -19.87
CA GLN A 108 20.41 -2.99 -18.44
C GLN A 108 19.87 -1.58 -18.17
N TRP A 109 20.43 -0.59 -18.88
CA TRP A 109 20.03 0.80 -18.76
C TRP A 109 18.62 1.05 -19.28
N LYS A 110 18.26 0.46 -20.43
CA LYS A 110 16.92 0.62 -20.99
C LYS A 110 15.84 0.07 -20.05
N PHE A 111 16.08 -1.08 -19.43
CA PHE A 111 15.17 -1.61 -18.41
C PHE A 111 15.03 -0.67 -17.20
N LEU A 112 16.15 -0.14 -16.70
CA LEU A 112 16.12 0.74 -15.53
C LEU A 112 15.32 2.01 -15.84
N THR A 113 15.58 2.65 -16.99
CA THR A 113 14.89 3.87 -17.43
C THR A 113 13.40 3.63 -17.65
N ASP A 114 13.02 2.52 -18.29
CA ASP A 114 11.61 2.18 -18.52
C ASP A 114 10.86 1.95 -17.19
N ARG A 115 11.49 1.30 -16.22
CA ARG A 115 10.89 1.08 -14.89
C ARG A 115 10.81 2.36 -14.07
N VAL A 116 11.84 3.19 -14.10
CA VAL A 116 11.83 4.50 -13.44
C VAL A 116 10.73 5.38 -14.03
N ASN A 117 10.59 5.42 -15.36
CA ASN A 117 9.51 6.19 -16.00
C ASN A 117 8.12 5.62 -15.66
N ALA A 118 7.97 4.29 -15.64
CA ALA A 118 6.69 3.66 -15.28
C ALA A 118 6.30 3.88 -13.81
N LEU A 119 7.27 3.94 -12.90
CA LEU A 119 7.04 4.12 -11.46
C LEU A 119 6.95 5.60 -11.06
N LEU A 120 7.92 6.42 -11.47
CA LEU A 120 7.98 7.84 -11.11
C LEU A 120 7.06 8.70 -11.96
N GLY A 121 6.80 8.33 -13.22
CA GLY A 121 5.96 9.12 -14.12
C GLY A 121 4.58 9.44 -13.52
N PRO A 122 3.80 8.43 -13.10
CA PRO A 122 2.51 8.65 -12.46
C PRO A 122 2.63 9.33 -11.08
N VAL A 123 3.66 8.97 -10.30
CA VAL A 123 3.82 9.46 -8.92
C VAL A 123 4.18 10.95 -8.88
N ILE A 124 5.00 11.43 -9.81
CA ILE A 124 5.36 12.86 -9.90
C ILE A 124 4.12 13.73 -10.15
N VAL A 125 3.20 13.27 -11.00
CA VAL A 125 1.93 13.97 -11.24
C VAL A 125 1.12 14.07 -9.95
N TRP A 126 1.02 12.98 -9.19
CA TRP A 126 0.31 12.98 -7.91
C TRP A 126 0.97 13.88 -6.86
N ILE A 127 2.31 13.84 -6.73
CA ILE A 127 3.04 14.73 -5.83
C ILE A 127 2.73 16.19 -6.19
N PHE A 128 2.79 16.54 -7.46
CA PHE A 128 2.49 17.89 -7.93
C PHE A 128 1.07 18.34 -7.59
N VAL A 129 0.06 17.49 -7.88
CA VAL A 129 -1.34 17.77 -7.56
C VAL A 129 -1.56 17.92 -6.05
N ILE A 130 -0.98 17.05 -5.24
CA ILE A 130 -1.07 17.10 -3.78
C ILE A 130 -0.41 18.36 -3.25
N THR A 131 0.77 18.72 -3.74
CA THR A 131 1.48 19.94 -3.33
C THR A 131 0.66 21.19 -3.64
N ILE A 132 0.08 21.30 -4.85
CA ILE A 132 -0.80 22.42 -5.20
C ILE A 132 -2.04 22.43 -4.31
N SER A 133 -2.69 21.29 -4.13
CA SER A 133 -3.91 21.19 -3.33
C SER A 133 -3.66 21.60 -1.88
N LEU A 134 -2.56 21.12 -1.28
CA LEU A 134 -2.15 21.50 0.07
C LEU A 134 -1.82 22.99 0.16
N ASN A 135 -1.17 23.55 -0.85
CA ASN A 135 -0.85 24.99 -0.88
C ASN A 135 -2.13 25.84 -0.92
N ILE A 136 -3.12 25.49 -1.75
CA ILE A 136 -4.42 26.17 -1.81
C ILE A 136 -5.17 26.06 -0.48
N ILE A 137 -5.21 24.87 0.13
CA ILE A 137 -5.88 24.64 1.42
C ILE A 137 -5.20 25.47 2.52
N GLN A 138 -3.86 25.54 2.52
CA GLN A 138 -3.11 26.32 3.50
C GLN A 138 -3.38 27.82 3.37
N GLU A 139 -3.44 28.35 2.14
CA GLU A 139 -3.87 29.73 1.91
C GLU A 139 -5.31 29.95 2.40
N GLN A 140 -6.24 29.04 2.08
CA GLN A 140 -7.64 29.11 2.51
C GLN A 140 -7.82 29.11 4.04
N GLN A 141 -7.00 28.40 4.80
CA GLN A 141 -7.02 28.42 6.26
C GLN A 141 -6.35 29.66 6.86
N MET A 142 -5.46 30.33 6.13
CA MET A 142 -4.83 31.58 6.58
C MET A 142 -5.79 32.79 6.49
N TYR A 143 -6.68 32.84 5.48
CA TYR A 143 -7.67 33.90 5.34
C TYR A 143 -8.63 34.09 6.54
N PRO A 144 -9.25 33.06 7.14
CA PRO A 144 -10.13 33.24 8.29
C PRO A 144 -9.38 33.77 9.52
N CYS A 145 -8.12 33.38 9.72
CA CYS A 145 -7.30 33.88 10.83
C CYS A 145 -6.95 35.37 10.68
N ILE A 146 -6.62 35.83 9.47
CA ILE A 146 -6.34 37.26 9.22
C ILE A 146 -7.60 38.11 9.35
N LEU A 147 -8.74 37.65 8.82
CA LEU A 147 -10.02 38.36 8.95
C LEU A 147 -10.46 38.48 10.42
N GLN A 148 -10.29 37.42 11.22
CA GLN A 148 -10.62 37.42 12.64
C GLN A 148 -9.68 38.33 13.45
N ALA A 149 -8.37 38.32 13.16
CA ALA A 149 -7.40 39.23 13.78
C ALA A 149 -7.64 40.70 13.40
N LYS A 150 -8.07 40.98 12.17
CA LYS A 150 -8.42 42.32 11.71
C LYS A 150 -9.74 42.82 12.31
N MET A 151 -10.73 41.95 12.50
CA MET A 151 -11.96 42.27 13.25
C MET A 151 -11.70 42.49 14.74
N MET A 152 -10.69 41.86 15.32
CA MET A 152 -10.26 42.05 16.72
C MET A 152 -9.28 43.23 16.93
N GLY A 153 -8.95 43.99 15.89
CA GLY A 153 -8.13 45.21 16.02
C GLY A 153 -6.65 44.97 16.35
N LEU A 154 -6.11 43.79 16.03
CA LEU A 154 -4.74 43.39 16.42
C LEU A 154 -3.64 43.75 15.41
N PHE A 155 -3.97 44.44 14.32
CA PHE A 155 -3.00 45.04 13.41
C PHE A 155 -3.34 46.51 13.17
N HIS A 156 -2.42 47.39 13.55
CA HIS A 156 -2.53 48.84 13.46
C HIS A 156 -1.90 49.39 12.17
#